data_AF-A0A7V2RKR3-F1
#
_entry.id   AF-A0A7V2RKR3-F1
#
_cell.length_a   1.000
_cell.length_b   1.000
_cell.length_c   1.000
_cell.angle_alpha   90.00
_cell.angle_beta   90.00
_cell.angle_gamma   90.00
#
_symmetry.space_group_name_H-M   'P 1'
#
loop_
_entity.id
_entity.type
_entity.pdbx_description
1 polymer ?
#
loop_
_entity_poly.entity_id
_entity_poly.type
_entity_poly.pdbx_seq_one_letter_code
_entity_poly.pdbx_strand_id
1 'polypeptide(L)'
;SFGRFVPQRFLSPFFSNELRGKKDAQKDKLIKELANEFFDGNKPPIYRFAGNKIEIHPIWLHYLKQNSSIIEGYLFWKLTGYLQSRNPNIPNISKKIIPPDNLRNLSAARRFWNFVLQQMPVHCLYSKTEMKVGKYSIDHFVPWSFVAHDMLWNLAPIEKNVNSSKSNSLPNMDRYFIAFSKLQYQAYQIVYKAGKYSLLEDYVMLFNKNNKAIASYSESDFTEGLHKRISPLIQIATNSGFVPNWTYK
;
A
#
# COMPACT_ATOMS: atom_id res chain seq x y z
N SER A 1 -27.84 -4.33 2.26
CA SER A 1 -26.91 -3.86 1.21
C SER A 1 -26.74 -2.35 1.32
N PHE A 2 -25.66 -1.80 0.76
CA PHE A 2 -25.43 -0.34 0.71
C PHE A 2 -26.64 0.44 0.16
N GLY A 3 -27.29 -0.07 -0.88
CA GLY A 3 -28.46 0.57 -1.50
C GLY A 3 -29.72 0.66 -0.63
N ARG A 4 -29.80 -0.06 0.49
CA ARG A 4 -30.97 -0.02 1.38
C ARG A 4 -31.03 1.24 2.24
N PHE A 5 -29.88 1.70 2.74
CA PHE A 5 -29.81 2.75 3.76
C PHE A 5 -28.98 3.95 3.33
N VAL A 6 -27.91 3.76 2.54
CA VAL A 6 -26.99 4.86 2.23
C VAL A 6 -27.65 6.00 1.47
N PRO A 7 -28.44 5.75 0.40
CA PRO A 7 -29.09 6.83 -0.33
C PRO A 7 -30.04 7.68 0.53
N GLN A 8 -30.69 7.10 1.52
CA GLN A 8 -31.56 7.85 2.43
C GLN A 8 -30.72 8.55 3.49
N ARG A 9 -29.88 7.81 4.21
CA ARG A 9 -29.15 8.34 5.36
C ARG A 9 -28.15 9.42 4.99
N PHE A 10 -27.62 9.42 3.78
CA PHE A 10 -26.80 10.50 3.26
C PHE A 10 -27.51 11.86 3.25
N LEU A 11 -28.83 11.90 3.04
CA LEU A 11 -29.61 13.13 3.05
C LEU A 11 -30.02 13.61 4.45
N SER A 12 -29.75 12.84 5.51
CA SER A 12 -30.18 13.19 6.88
C SER A 12 -29.76 14.61 7.32
N PRO A 13 -28.55 15.12 6.99
CA PRO A 13 -28.15 16.47 7.36
C PRO A 13 -29.03 17.58 6.72
N PHE A 14 -29.59 17.33 5.53
CA PHE A 14 -30.48 18.26 4.84
C PHE A 14 -31.84 18.40 5.53
N PHE A 15 -32.24 17.39 6.30
CA PHE A 15 -33.55 17.29 6.95
C PHE A 15 -33.46 17.12 8.47
N SER A 16 -32.41 17.67 9.08
CA SER A 16 -32.10 17.44 10.50
C SER A 16 -33.19 17.91 11.47
N ASN A 17 -33.97 18.92 11.09
CA ASN A 17 -35.08 19.43 11.90
C ASN A 17 -36.31 18.54 11.78
N GLU A 18 -36.64 18.10 10.56
CA GLU A 18 -37.78 17.28 10.21
C GLU A 18 -37.64 15.85 10.78
N LEU A 19 -36.39 15.36 10.89
CA LEU A 19 -36.06 14.05 11.45
C LEU A 19 -35.97 14.03 12.98
N ARG A 20 -36.02 15.18 13.65
CA ARG A 20 -35.91 15.27 15.10
C ARG A 20 -37.10 14.59 15.79
N GLY A 21 -36.82 13.75 16.79
CA GLY A 21 -37.85 13.02 17.54
C GLY A 21 -38.52 11.87 16.78
N LYS A 22 -38.16 11.62 15.51
CA LYS A 22 -38.70 10.50 14.72
C LYS A 22 -38.00 9.19 15.08
N LYS A 23 -38.78 8.10 15.14
CA LYS A 23 -38.24 6.74 15.34
C LYS A 23 -37.38 6.35 14.14
N ASP A 24 -36.31 5.60 14.38
CA ASP A 24 -35.35 5.26 13.31
C ASP A 24 -36.00 4.54 12.12
N ALA A 25 -36.92 3.61 12.40
CA ALA A 25 -37.69 2.88 11.39
C ALA A 25 -38.52 3.76 10.45
N GLN A 26 -38.82 5.00 10.83
CA GLN A 26 -39.60 5.95 10.03
C GLN A 26 -38.72 6.87 9.17
N LYS A 27 -37.43 7.03 9.51
CA LYS A 27 -36.56 8.04 8.91
C LYS A 27 -36.34 7.80 7.42
N ASP A 28 -36.11 6.56 7.00
CA ASP A 28 -35.80 6.28 5.60
C ASP A 28 -36.97 6.62 4.66
N LYS A 29 -38.20 6.34 5.09
CA LYS A 29 -39.41 6.68 4.33
C LYS A 29 -39.59 8.20 4.28
N LEU A 30 -39.50 8.86 5.43
CA LEU A 30 -39.67 10.30 5.55
C LEU A 30 -38.62 11.06 4.73
N ILE A 31 -37.35 10.65 4.75
CA ILE A 31 -36.30 11.27 3.94
C ILE A 31 -36.62 11.21 2.45
N LYS A 32 -37.17 10.10 1.94
CA LYS A 32 -37.54 10.00 0.52
C LYS A 32 -38.65 10.98 0.16
N GLU A 33 -39.66 11.10 1.01
CA GLU A 33 -40.78 12.02 0.83
C GLU A 33 -40.28 13.47 0.81
N LEU A 34 -39.50 13.87 1.83
CA LEU A 34 -38.91 15.21 1.93
C LEU A 34 -37.97 15.50 0.75
N ALA A 35 -37.16 14.53 0.31
CA ALA A 35 -36.24 14.71 -0.80
C ALA A 35 -36.96 15.00 -2.13
N ASN A 36 -38.13 14.40 -2.33
CA ASN A 36 -38.95 14.63 -3.52
C ASN A 36 -39.72 15.95 -3.41
N GLU A 37 -40.28 16.26 -2.24
CA GLU A 37 -41.04 17.49 -1.96
C GLU A 37 -40.18 18.76 -2.10
N PHE A 38 -38.98 18.75 -1.50
CA PHE A 38 -38.11 19.93 -1.47
C PHE A 38 -37.16 20.04 -2.69
N PHE A 39 -37.24 19.13 -3.66
CA PHE A 39 -36.28 19.08 -4.77
C PHE A 39 -36.27 20.36 -5.61
N ASP A 40 -37.43 20.94 -5.89
CA ASP A 40 -37.58 22.16 -6.69
C ASP A 40 -37.76 23.41 -5.80
N GLY A 41 -37.48 23.28 -4.50
CA GLY A 41 -37.62 24.36 -3.51
C GLY A 41 -36.39 25.25 -3.37
N ASN A 42 -36.48 26.27 -2.50
CA ASN A 42 -35.41 27.26 -2.27
C ASN A 42 -34.13 26.67 -1.64
N LYS A 43 -34.22 25.51 -0.98
CA LYS A 43 -33.10 24.82 -0.34
C LYS A 43 -33.11 23.35 -0.76
N PRO A 44 -32.76 23.04 -2.02
CA PRO A 44 -32.93 21.71 -2.55
C PRO A 44 -31.90 20.74 -1.94
N PRO A 45 -32.29 19.49 -1.63
CA PRO A 45 -31.33 18.44 -1.30
C PRO A 45 -30.43 18.14 -2.50
N ILE A 46 -29.32 17.43 -2.25
CA ILE A 46 -28.38 17.04 -3.30
C ILE A 46 -28.98 16.15 -4.40
N TYR A 47 -29.96 15.31 -4.06
CA TYR A 47 -30.74 14.51 -5.01
C TYR A 47 -32.12 14.17 -4.46
N ARG A 48 -33.02 13.76 -5.37
CA ARG A 48 -34.32 13.13 -5.07
C ARG A 48 -34.38 11.67 -5.53
N PHE A 49 -35.46 10.97 -5.19
CA PHE A 49 -35.70 9.58 -5.58
C PHE A 49 -36.70 9.50 -6.74
N ALA A 50 -36.22 9.13 -7.92
CA ALA A 50 -37.02 8.91 -9.13
C ALA A 50 -37.20 7.39 -9.36
N GLY A 51 -38.21 6.81 -8.72
CA GLY A 51 -38.43 5.36 -8.71
C GLY A 51 -37.25 4.63 -8.05
N ASN A 52 -36.56 3.78 -8.81
CA ASN A 52 -35.39 3.02 -8.36
C ASN A 52 -34.06 3.74 -8.61
N LYS A 53 -34.10 5.00 -9.07
CA LYS A 53 -32.93 5.83 -9.37
C LYS A 53 -32.90 7.05 -8.45
N ILE A 54 -31.72 7.67 -8.36
CA ILE A 54 -31.58 9.01 -7.81
C ILE A 54 -31.44 10.01 -8.95
N GLU A 55 -32.00 11.19 -8.75
CA GLU A 55 -31.85 12.34 -9.66
C GLU A 55 -31.14 13.45 -8.92
N ILE A 56 -29.93 13.80 -9.37
CA ILE A 56 -29.10 14.84 -8.75
C ILE A 56 -29.63 16.21 -9.16
N HIS A 57 -29.82 17.10 -8.19
CA HIS A 57 -30.30 18.44 -8.46
C HIS A 57 -29.29 19.24 -9.31
N PRO A 58 -29.71 20.00 -10.33
CA PRO A 58 -28.78 20.69 -11.25
C PRO A 58 -27.77 21.62 -10.56
N ILE A 59 -28.19 22.37 -9.53
CA ILE A 59 -27.29 23.26 -8.76
C ILE A 59 -26.18 22.45 -8.09
N TRP A 60 -26.52 21.32 -7.48
CA TRP A 60 -25.55 20.44 -6.84
C TRP A 60 -24.66 19.76 -7.86
N LEU A 61 -25.21 19.31 -8.99
CA LEU A 61 -24.41 18.76 -10.09
C LEU A 61 -23.37 19.76 -10.59
N HIS A 62 -23.75 21.03 -10.75
CA HIS A 62 -22.83 22.10 -11.13
C HIS A 62 -21.74 22.30 -10.06
N TYR A 63 -22.14 22.43 -8.79
CA TYR A 63 -21.20 22.60 -7.68
C TYR A 63 -20.19 21.45 -7.57
N LEU A 64 -20.67 20.19 -7.63
CA LEU A 64 -19.82 19.00 -7.55
C LEU A 64 -18.82 18.94 -8.71
N LYS A 65 -19.24 19.32 -9.93
CA LYS A 65 -18.35 19.38 -11.09
C LYS A 65 -17.31 20.49 -10.96
N GLN A 66 -17.70 21.67 -10.51
CA GLN A 66 -16.81 22.81 -10.37
C GLN A 66 -15.77 22.61 -9.26
N ASN A 67 -16.14 21.88 -8.19
CA ASN A 67 -15.31 21.71 -7.00
C ASN A 67 -14.78 20.28 -6.82
N SER A 68 -14.77 19.47 -7.89
CA SER A 68 -14.47 18.03 -7.81
C SER A 68 -13.13 17.74 -7.14
N SER A 69 -12.07 18.47 -7.48
CA SER A 69 -10.73 18.28 -6.89
C SER A 69 -10.69 18.50 -5.38
N ILE A 70 -11.38 19.54 -4.89
CA ILE A 70 -11.46 19.86 -3.46
C ILE A 70 -12.26 18.78 -2.73
N ILE A 71 -13.40 18.38 -3.31
CA ILE A 71 -14.28 17.36 -2.75
C ILE A 71 -13.56 16.01 -2.68
N GLU A 72 -12.93 15.59 -3.77
CA GLU A 72 -12.14 14.37 -3.83
C GLU A 72 -11.02 14.40 -2.79
N GLY A 73 -10.25 15.48 -2.71
CA GLY A 73 -9.20 15.64 -1.71
C GLY A 73 -9.73 15.52 -0.27
N TYR A 74 -10.87 16.14 0.03
CA TYR A 74 -11.51 16.03 1.34
C TYR A 74 -11.99 14.61 1.65
N LEU A 75 -12.64 13.96 0.69
CA LEU A 75 -13.13 12.58 0.84
C LEU A 75 -11.96 11.61 1.07
N PHE A 76 -10.88 11.76 0.31
CA PHE A 76 -9.69 10.94 0.48
C PHE A 76 -8.99 11.17 1.82
N TRP A 77 -8.92 12.43 2.28
CA TRP A 77 -8.40 12.74 3.62
C TRP A 77 -9.23 12.05 4.72
N LYS A 78 -10.56 12.16 4.66
CA LYS A 78 -11.46 11.52 5.63
C LYS A 78 -11.39 10.01 5.58
N LEU A 79 -11.34 9.41 4.38
CA LEU A 79 -11.19 7.97 4.21
C LEU A 79 -9.84 7.46 4.74
N THR A 80 -8.76 8.19 4.46
CA THR A 80 -7.41 7.86 4.95
C THR A 80 -7.37 7.92 6.47
N GLY A 81 -7.91 8.97 7.09
CA GLY A 81 -7.98 9.08 8.55
C GLY A 81 -8.83 7.97 9.18
N TYR A 82 -10.00 7.67 8.60
CA TYR A 82 -10.84 6.55 9.03
C TYR A 82 -10.08 5.22 8.98
N LEU A 83 -9.44 4.89 7.85
CA LEU A 83 -8.69 3.65 7.70
C LEU A 83 -7.48 3.60 8.64
N GLN A 84 -6.74 4.69 8.80
CA GLN A 84 -5.58 4.78 9.70
C GLN A 84 -5.98 4.52 11.16
N SER A 85 -7.10 5.09 11.62
CA SER A 85 -7.60 4.86 12.99
C SER A 85 -7.98 3.40 13.28
N ARG A 86 -8.38 2.65 12.24
CA ARG A 86 -8.76 1.23 12.35
C ARG A 86 -7.58 0.29 12.11
N ASN A 87 -6.52 0.79 11.49
CA ASN A 87 -5.37 0.02 11.03
C ASN A 87 -4.05 0.71 11.41
N PRO A 88 -3.80 1.00 12.70
CA PRO A 88 -2.71 1.89 13.13
C PRO A 88 -1.32 1.40 12.69
N ASN A 89 -1.14 0.09 12.58
CA ASN A 89 0.14 -0.54 12.26
C ASN A 89 0.34 -0.80 10.76
N ILE A 90 -0.65 -0.53 9.91
CA ILE A 90 -0.54 -0.78 8.47
C ILE A 90 0.26 0.36 7.83
N PRO A 91 1.39 0.05 7.15
CA PRO A 91 2.19 1.09 6.52
C PRO A 91 1.49 1.63 5.27
N ASN A 92 1.78 2.89 4.93
CA ASN A 92 1.48 3.48 3.63
C ASN A 92 -0.01 3.38 3.20
N ILE A 93 -0.95 3.53 4.14
CA ILE A 93 -2.40 3.45 3.86
C ILE A 93 -2.82 4.38 2.72
N SER A 94 -2.32 5.62 2.71
CA SER A 94 -2.63 6.59 1.64
C SER A 94 -2.30 6.05 0.25
N LYS A 95 -1.13 5.41 0.10
CA LYS A 95 -0.67 4.78 -1.15
C LYS A 95 -1.45 3.51 -1.52
N LYS A 96 -2.16 2.89 -0.56
CA LYS A 96 -3.01 1.71 -0.82
C LYS A 96 -4.40 2.09 -1.30
N ILE A 97 -4.94 3.20 -0.81
CA ILE A 97 -6.29 3.68 -1.17
C ILE A 97 -6.28 4.24 -2.59
N ILE A 98 -5.27 5.05 -2.90
CA ILE A 98 -5.08 5.62 -4.24
C ILE A 98 -3.64 5.30 -4.63
N PRO A 99 -3.40 4.21 -5.35
CA PRO A 99 -2.07 3.93 -5.87
C PRO A 99 -1.75 4.96 -6.96
N PRO A 100 -0.69 5.79 -6.85
CA PRO A 100 -0.18 6.53 -8.00
C PRO A 100 0.12 5.60 -9.18
N ASP A 101 -0.05 6.06 -10.41
CA ASP A 101 0.23 5.27 -11.63
C ASP A 101 1.66 4.67 -11.64
N ASN A 102 2.61 5.39 -11.03
CA ASN A 102 4.02 4.99 -10.90
C ASN A 102 4.38 4.49 -9.50
N LEU A 103 3.42 4.07 -8.67
CA LEU A 103 3.69 3.65 -7.29
C LEU A 103 4.67 2.48 -7.24
N ARG A 104 4.63 1.61 -8.25
CA ARG A 104 5.58 0.51 -8.42
C ARG A 104 6.55 0.82 -9.56
N ASN A 105 7.77 1.22 -9.22
CA ASN A 105 8.85 1.50 -10.14
C ASN A 105 10.13 0.76 -9.73
N LEU A 106 10.38 -0.37 -10.38
CA LEU A 106 11.54 -1.24 -10.09
C LEU A 106 12.80 -0.87 -10.90
N SER A 107 12.84 0.31 -11.54
CA SER A 107 14.01 0.71 -12.34
C SER A 107 15.28 0.85 -11.50
N ALA A 108 15.19 1.45 -10.30
CA ALA A 108 16.31 1.57 -9.37
C ALA A 108 16.82 0.19 -8.93
N ALA A 109 15.90 -0.72 -8.58
CA ALA A 109 16.23 -2.10 -8.22
C ALA A 109 16.89 -2.87 -9.37
N ARG A 110 16.43 -2.69 -10.61
CA ARG A 110 17.09 -3.28 -11.79
C ARG A 110 18.50 -2.74 -11.98
N ARG A 111 18.72 -1.42 -11.85
CA ARG A 111 20.07 -0.83 -11.92
C ARG A 111 20.99 -1.37 -10.82
N PHE A 112 20.49 -1.43 -9.59
CA PHE A 112 21.22 -1.97 -8.44
C PHE A 112 21.64 -3.43 -8.68
N TRP A 113 20.68 -4.30 -8.99
CA TRP A 113 20.94 -5.74 -9.13
C TRP A 113 21.71 -6.10 -10.41
N ASN A 114 21.51 -5.39 -11.53
CA ASN A 114 22.36 -5.57 -12.71
C ASN A 114 23.82 -5.25 -12.41
N PHE A 115 24.09 -4.20 -11.61
CA PHE A 115 25.45 -3.90 -11.21
C PHE A 115 26.04 -5.02 -10.34
N VAL A 116 25.32 -5.49 -9.31
CA VAL A 116 25.79 -6.56 -8.42
C VAL A 116 26.04 -7.87 -9.18
N LEU A 117 25.15 -8.24 -10.10
CA LEU A 117 25.26 -9.43 -10.95
C LEU A 117 26.50 -9.42 -11.87
N GLN A 118 27.04 -8.24 -12.19
CA GLN A 118 28.29 -8.12 -12.96
C GLN A 118 29.54 -8.32 -12.10
N GLN A 119 29.41 -8.22 -10.77
CA GLN A 119 30.54 -8.29 -9.83
C GLN A 119 30.63 -9.64 -9.11
N MET A 120 29.50 -10.35 -8.97
CA MET A 120 29.48 -11.68 -8.34
C MET A 120 28.34 -12.55 -8.88
N PRO A 121 28.49 -13.90 -8.85
CA PRO A 121 27.38 -14.81 -9.06
C PRO A 121 26.30 -14.59 -7.99
N VAL A 122 25.07 -14.37 -8.43
CA VAL A 122 23.90 -14.28 -7.52
C VAL A 122 22.99 -15.46 -7.81
N HIS A 123 22.60 -16.18 -6.77
CA HIS A 123 21.65 -17.28 -6.87
C HIS A 123 20.29 -16.82 -6.36
N CYS A 124 19.23 -17.29 -7.00
CA CYS A 124 17.86 -17.12 -6.55
C CYS A 124 17.74 -17.56 -5.09
N LEU A 125 17.17 -16.70 -4.26
CA LEU A 125 17.03 -16.94 -2.82
C LEU A 125 16.35 -18.29 -2.52
N TYR A 126 15.38 -18.65 -3.35
CA TYR A 126 14.47 -19.77 -3.12
C TYR A 126 14.87 -21.02 -3.90
N SER A 127 14.97 -20.94 -5.24
CA SER A 127 15.28 -22.09 -6.11
C SER A 127 16.78 -22.41 -6.20
N LYS A 128 17.63 -21.52 -5.71
CA LYS A 128 19.10 -21.62 -5.83
C LYS A 128 19.65 -21.60 -7.26
N THR A 129 18.79 -21.45 -8.27
CA THR A 129 19.20 -21.21 -9.66
C THR A 129 20.06 -19.96 -9.77
N GLU A 130 21.12 -19.99 -10.58
CA GLU A 130 21.94 -18.79 -10.83
C GLU A 130 21.15 -17.74 -11.64
N MET A 131 21.21 -16.49 -11.21
CA MET A 131 20.61 -15.34 -11.87
C MET A 131 21.59 -14.73 -12.89
N LYS A 132 21.08 -14.28 -14.03
CA LYS A 132 21.87 -13.61 -15.07
C LYS A 132 21.30 -12.23 -15.36
N VAL A 133 22.16 -11.27 -15.71
CA VAL A 133 21.74 -9.92 -16.13
C VAL A 133 20.66 -10.01 -17.22
N GLY A 134 19.57 -9.28 -17.04
CA GLY A 134 18.42 -9.31 -17.97
C GLY A 134 17.54 -10.57 -17.90
N LYS A 135 17.89 -11.59 -17.12
CA LYS A 135 17.14 -12.85 -16.96
C LYS A 135 16.76 -13.12 -15.50
N TYR A 136 16.06 -12.17 -14.88
CA TYR A 136 15.47 -12.32 -13.55
C TYR A 136 14.25 -11.41 -13.37
N SER A 137 13.41 -11.73 -12.39
CA SER A 137 12.37 -10.85 -11.85
C SER A 137 12.86 -10.21 -10.56
N ILE A 138 12.34 -9.03 -10.21
CA ILE A 138 12.55 -8.44 -8.89
C ILE A 138 11.36 -8.84 -8.01
N ASP A 139 11.64 -9.49 -6.88
CA ASP A 139 10.66 -9.82 -5.85
C ASP A 139 10.88 -8.97 -4.60
N HIS A 140 9.79 -8.71 -3.88
CA HIS A 140 9.81 -8.11 -2.56
C HIS A 140 9.82 -9.21 -1.50
N PHE A 141 10.82 -9.22 -0.62
CA PHE A 141 10.89 -10.21 0.46
C PHE A 141 9.66 -10.12 1.38
N VAL A 142 9.32 -8.90 1.82
CA VAL A 142 8.00 -8.56 2.38
C VAL A 142 7.09 -8.05 1.25
N PRO A 143 5.92 -8.66 0.98
CA PRO A 143 5.09 -8.37 -0.18
C PRO A 143 4.80 -6.89 -0.44
N TRP A 144 4.91 -6.45 -1.69
CA TRP A 144 4.61 -5.07 -2.09
C TRP A 144 3.19 -4.63 -1.74
N SER A 145 2.21 -5.53 -1.87
CA SER A 145 0.82 -5.26 -1.47
C SER A 145 0.68 -4.94 0.02
N PHE A 146 1.62 -5.39 0.86
CA PHE A 146 1.72 -5.00 2.27
C PHE A 146 2.54 -3.72 2.47
N VAL A 147 3.74 -3.61 1.90
CA VAL A 147 4.63 -2.46 2.19
C VAL A 147 4.35 -1.20 1.37
N ALA A 148 3.79 -1.32 0.18
CA ALA A 148 3.54 -0.23 -0.79
C ALA A 148 4.75 0.70 -1.03
N HIS A 149 5.94 0.11 -1.16
CA HIS A 149 7.18 0.80 -1.53
C HIS A 149 8.14 -0.15 -2.24
N ASP A 150 9.12 0.41 -2.94
CA ASP A 150 10.17 -0.31 -3.69
C ASP A 150 11.57 -0.11 -3.10
N MET A 151 11.66 0.07 -1.78
CA MET A 151 12.94 0.21 -1.07
C MET A 151 13.87 -0.99 -1.34
N LEU A 152 15.11 -0.70 -1.76
CA LEU A 152 16.10 -1.69 -2.23
C LEU A 152 16.41 -2.80 -1.23
N TRP A 153 16.46 -2.48 0.07
CA TRP A 153 16.72 -3.46 1.14
C TRP A 153 15.66 -4.56 1.25
N ASN A 154 14.49 -4.38 0.62
CA ASN A 154 13.42 -5.38 0.57
C ASN A 154 13.37 -6.15 -0.77
N LEU A 155 14.28 -5.88 -1.70
CA LEU A 155 14.20 -6.36 -3.09
C LEU A 155 15.34 -7.30 -3.44
N ALA A 156 15.03 -8.43 -4.09
CA ALA A 156 16.03 -9.38 -4.57
C ALA A 156 15.72 -9.90 -5.99
N PRO A 157 16.74 -10.33 -6.75
CA PRO A 157 16.56 -10.98 -8.03
C PRO A 157 16.12 -12.43 -7.80
N ILE A 158 14.97 -12.78 -8.37
CA ILE A 158 14.32 -14.09 -8.24
C ILE A 158 13.94 -14.59 -9.63
N GLU A 159 13.94 -15.91 -9.80
CA GLU A 159 13.46 -16.55 -11.02
C GLU A 159 11.96 -16.25 -11.24
N LYS A 160 11.54 -16.00 -12.50
CA LYS A 160 10.17 -15.55 -12.81
C LYS A 160 9.10 -16.49 -12.27
N ASN A 161 9.24 -17.80 -12.48
CA ASN A 161 8.26 -18.79 -12.05
C ASN A 161 8.18 -18.89 -10.52
N VAL A 162 9.32 -18.74 -9.85
CA VAL A 162 9.43 -18.76 -8.39
C VAL A 162 8.78 -17.52 -7.77
N ASN A 163 9.03 -16.35 -8.35
CA ASN A 163 8.38 -15.09 -7.96
C ASN A 163 6.84 -15.19 -8.08
N SER A 164 6.36 -15.77 -9.19
CA SER A 164 4.93 -16.05 -9.38
C SER A 164 4.38 -17.05 -8.37
N SER A 165 5.14 -18.09 -8.00
CA SER A 165 4.75 -19.08 -6.98
C SER A 165 4.66 -18.47 -5.58
N LYS A 166 5.58 -17.57 -5.22
CA LYS A 166 5.53 -16.84 -3.94
C LYS A 166 4.34 -15.89 -3.86
N SER A 167 4.10 -15.13 -4.93
CA SER A 167 3.01 -14.15 -5.00
C SER A 167 3.04 -13.21 -3.77
N ASN A 168 1.90 -13.01 -3.11
CA ASN A 168 1.78 -12.21 -1.89
C ASN A 168 2.07 -13.00 -0.60
N SER A 169 2.62 -14.21 -0.67
CA SER A 169 2.91 -15.00 0.54
C SER A 169 4.16 -14.50 1.24
N LEU A 170 4.20 -14.61 2.57
CA LEU A 170 5.37 -14.25 3.36
C LEU A 170 6.35 -15.43 3.35
N PRO A 171 7.64 -15.20 3.02
CA PRO A 171 8.62 -16.28 3.01
C PRO A 171 8.82 -16.83 4.42
N ASN A 172 9.09 -18.14 4.54
CA ASN A 172 9.54 -18.73 5.79
C ASN A 172 10.84 -18.06 6.25
N MET A 173 10.78 -17.37 7.39
CA MET A 173 11.89 -16.56 7.90
C MET A 173 13.09 -17.43 8.28
N ASP A 174 12.86 -18.54 8.97
CA ASP A 174 13.93 -19.44 9.43
C ASP A 174 14.73 -20.01 8.24
N ARG A 175 14.06 -20.30 7.13
CA ARG A 175 14.68 -20.89 5.94
C ARG A 175 15.37 -19.87 5.04
N TYR A 176 14.82 -18.67 4.89
CA TYR A 176 15.25 -17.74 3.83
C TYR A 176 15.87 -16.44 4.34
N PHE A 177 15.63 -16.03 5.58
CA PHE A 177 16.04 -14.71 6.04
C PHE A 177 17.57 -14.55 6.08
N ILE A 178 18.30 -15.53 6.60
CA ILE A 178 19.77 -15.46 6.69
C ILE A 178 20.40 -15.35 5.30
N ALA A 179 19.95 -16.17 4.34
CA ALA A 179 20.44 -16.12 2.96
C ALA A 179 20.07 -14.79 2.27
N PHE A 180 18.87 -14.25 2.53
CA PHE A 180 18.45 -12.95 2.02
C PHE A 180 19.32 -11.82 2.58
N SER A 181 19.55 -11.82 3.90
CA SER A 181 20.37 -10.82 4.58
C SER A 181 21.81 -10.83 4.07
N LYS A 182 22.41 -12.03 3.94
CA LYS A 182 23.76 -12.18 3.39
C LYS A 182 23.86 -11.61 1.98
N LEU A 183 22.88 -11.90 1.13
CA LEU A 183 22.81 -11.37 -0.22
C LEU A 183 22.73 -9.83 -0.24
N GLN A 184 21.91 -9.24 0.64
CA GLN A 184 21.80 -7.79 0.80
C GLN A 184 23.11 -7.16 1.30
N TYR A 185 23.78 -7.79 2.27
CA TYR A 185 25.06 -7.34 2.80
C TYR A 185 26.15 -7.35 1.71
N GLN A 186 26.29 -8.44 0.96
CA GLN A 186 27.25 -8.56 -0.13
C GLN A 186 26.99 -7.51 -1.22
N ALA A 187 25.72 -7.34 -1.62
CA ALA A 187 25.31 -6.33 -2.58
C ALA A 187 25.64 -4.91 -2.11
N TYR A 188 25.34 -4.59 -0.85
CA TYR A 188 25.67 -3.30 -0.24
C TYR A 188 27.18 -3.03 -0.30
N GLN A 189 28.01 -3.98 0.13
CA GLN A 189 29.47 -3.86 0.15
C GLN A 189 30.05 -3.63 -1.25
N ILE A 190 29.54 -4.35 -2.26
CA ILE A 190 29.94 -4.19 -3.66
C ILE A 190 29.63 -2.77 -4.18
N VAL A 191 28.40 -2.31 -3.97
CA VAL A 191 27.94 -1.00 -4.43
C VAL A 191 28.68 0.14 -3.71
N TYR A 192 28.93 -0.02 -2.42
CA TYR A 192 29.69 0.95 -1.62
C TYR A 192 31.14 1.08 -2.08
N LYS A 193 31.84 -0.05 -2.27
CA LYS A 193 33.23 -0.06 -2.74
C LYS A 193 33.38 0.55 -4.14
N ALA A 194 32.35 0.44 -4.97
CA ALA A 194 32.30 1.04 -6.30
C ALA A 194 31.95 2.54 -6.29
N GLY A 195 31.74 3.16 -5.12
CA GLY A 195 31.41 4.58 -4.99
C GLY A 195 30.00 4.96 -5.47
N LYS A 196 29.11 3.99 -5.69
CA LYS A 196 27.76 4.23 -6.25
C LYS A 196 26.73 4.56 -5.17
N TYR A 197 27.01 5.60 -4.37
CA TYR A 197 26.25 5.91 -3.16
C TYR A 197 24.77 6.29 -3.39
N SER A 198 24.41 6.81 -4.57
CA SER A 198 23.00 7.09 -4.91
C SER A 198 22.13 5.83 -4.97
N LEU A 199 22.75 4.66 -5.10
CA LEU A 199 22.06 3.37 -5.05
C LEU A 199 21.94 2.80 -3.62
N LEU A 200 22.40 3.54 -2.59
CA LEU A 200 22.43 3.09 -1.19
C LEU A 200 21.54 3.90 -0.25
N GLU A 201 20.82 4.91 -0.76
CA GLU A 201 19.99 5.82 0.04
C GLU A 201 18.97 5.08 0.91
N ASP A 202 18.31 4.05 0.37
CA ASP A 202 17.34 3.26 1.11
C ASP A 202 17.95 2.53 2.32
N TYR A 203 19.22 2.13 2.24
CA TYR A 203 19.93 1.50 3.36
C TYR A 203 20.32 2.53 4.41
N VAL A 204 20.71 3.74 4.00
CA VAL A 204 20.93 4.87 4.93
C VAL A 204 19.67 5.16 5.73
N MET A 205 18.50 5.19 5.07
CA MET A 205 17.21 5.35 5.76
C MET A 205 16.87 4.16 6.66
N LEU A 206 17.13 2.93 6.21
CA LEU A 206 16.88 1.70 6.97
C LEU A 206 17.64 1.66 8.28
N PHE A 207 18.96 1.87 8.22
CA PHE A 207 19.84 1.75 9.38
C PHE A 207 19.94 3.05 10.18
N ASN A 208 19.45 4.17 9.63
CA ASN A 208 19.61 5.51 10.18
C ASN A 208 21.10 5.84 10.47
N LYS A 209 21.95 5.54 9.49
CA LYS A 209 23.41 5.69 9.54
C LYS A 209 23.93 6.11 8.18
N ASN A 210 25.03 6.85 8.15
CA ASN A 210 25.70 7.18 6.89
C ASN A 210 26.36 5.94 6.27
N ASN A 211 26.69 6.02 4.98
CA ASN A 211 27.25 4.89 4.23
C ASN A 211 28.56 4.36 4.82
N LYS A 212 29.44 5.24 5.32
CA LYS A 212 30.72 4.82 5.93
C LYS A 212 30.51 3.94 7.16
N ALA A 213 29.55 4.29 8.01
CA ALA A 213 29.20 3.52 9.19
C ALA A 213 28.61 2.16 8.82
N ILE A 214 27.65 2.12 7.89
CA ILE A 214 27.03 0.85 7.44
C ILE A 214 28.09 -0.05 6.76
N ALA A 215 28.98 0.52 5.96
CA ALA A 215 30.05 -0.24 5.30
C ALA A 215 31.03 -0.89 6.29
N SER A 216 31.15 -0.35 7.51
CA SER A 216 31.98 -0.91 8.57
C SER A 216 31.32 -2.04 9.37
N TYR A 217 30.03 -2.33 9.12
CA TYR A 217 29.33 -3.40 9.81
C TYR A 217 29.88 -4.77 9.44
N SER A 218 29.93 -5.66 10.43
CA SER A 218 30.05 -7.09 10.16
C SER A 218 28.79 -7.61 9.46
N GLU A 219 28.88 -8.79 8.82
CA GLU A 219 27.70 -9.47 8.26
C GLU A 219 26.63 -9.71 9.34
N SER A 220 27.06 -9.99 10.57
CA SER A 220 26.17 -10.19 11.71
C SER A 220 25.43 -8.92 12.10
N ASP A 221 26.14 -7.79 12.25
CA ASP A 221 25.52 -6.50 12.63
C ASP A 221 24.54 -6.03 11.54
N PHE A 222 24.92 -6.18 10.28
CA PHE A 222 24.03 -5.88 9.15
C PHE A 222 22.77 -6.75 9.18
N THR A 223 22.93 -8.05 9.45
CA THR A 223 21.83 -9.00 9.53
C THR A 223 20.89 -8.70 10.69
N GLU A 224 21.44 -8.35 11.86
CA GLU A 224 20.64 -7.97 13.01
C GLU A 224 19.84 -6.69 12.73
N GLY A 225 20.46 -5.67 12.13
CA GLY A 225 19.76 -4.43 11.79
C GLY A 225 18.67 -4.63 10.73
N LEU A 226 18.91 -5.47 9.72
CA LEU A 226 17.88 -5.82 8.73
C LEU A 226 16.73 -6.62 9.39
N HIS A 227 17.05 -7.54 10.32
CA HIS A 227 16.06 -8.33 11.05
C HIS A 227 15.15 -7.45 11.89
N LYS A 228 15.71 -6.47 12.61
CA LYS A 228 14.98 -5.48 13.42
C LYS A 228 13.96 -4.69 12.59
N ARG A 229 14.18 -4.53 11.27
CA ARG A 229 13.20 -3.91 10.38
C ARG A 229 12.18 -4.90 9.81
N ILE A 230 12.64 -6.05 9.31
CA ILE A 230 11.79 -6.98 8.54
C ILE A 230 10.87 -7.79 9.45
N SER A 231 11.35 -8.27 10.60
CA SER A 231 10.58 -9.14 11.48
C SER A 231 9.26 -8.51 11.95
N PRO A 232 9.22 -7.23 12.40
CA PRO A 232 7.97 -6.56 12.72
C PRO A 232 7.00 -6.46 11.53
N LEU A 233 7.51 -6.23 10.31
CA LEU A 233 6.69 -6.14 9.11
C LEU A 233 6.06 -7.50 8.76
N ILE A 234 6.79 -8.60 8.90
CA ILE A 234 6.28 -9.96 8.72
C ILE A 234 5.16 -10.25 9.72
N GLN A 235 5.36 -9.89 10.99
CA GLN A 235 4.35 -10.11 12.04
C GLN A 235 3.07 -9.32 11.76
N ILE A 236 3.19 -8.02 11.42
CA ILE A 236 2.03 -7.19 11.11
C ILE A 236 1.31 -7.70 9.85
N ALA A 237 2.05 -8.06 8.80
CA ALA A 237 1.47 -8.61 7.58
C ALA A 237 0.69 -9.91 7.87
N THR A 238 1.25 -10.81 8.67
CA THR A 238 0.59 -12.04 9.11
C THR A 238 -0.73 -11.74 9.81
N ASN A 239 -0.70 -10.82 10.79
CA ASN A 239 -1.89 -10.38 11.52
C ASN A 239 -2.93 -9.69 10.62
N SER A 240 -2.52 -9.25 9.42
CA SER A 240 -3.37 -8.58 8.43
C SER A 240 -3.90 -9.54 7.34
N GLY A 241 -3.71 -10.85 7.51
CA GLY A 241 -4.26 -11.88 6.61
C GLY A 241 -3.32 -12.34 5.49
N PHE A 242 -2.04 -11.95 5.50
CA PHE A 242 -1.06 -12.50 4.57
C PHE A 242 -0.68 -13.93 4.99
N VAL A 243 -0.55 -14.85 4.03
CA VAL A 243 -0.23 -16.26 4.28
C VAL A 243 1.25 -16.38 4.72
N PRO A 244 1.54 -16.86 5.95
CA PRO A 244 2.91 -17.00 6.44
C PRO A 244 3.58 -18.29 5.95
N ASN A 245 4.88 -18.40 6.22
CA ASN A 245 5.66 -19.65 6.09
C ASN A 245 5.71 -20.26 4.68
N TRP A 246 5.64 -19.43 3.64
CA TRP A 246 5.80 -19.91 2.28
C TRP A 246 7.18 -20.52 2.07
N THR A 247 7.21 -21.69 1.45
CA THR A 247 8.43 -22.38 1.05
C THR A 247 8.33 -22.79 -0.41
N TYR A 248 9.43 -22.63 -1.13
CA TYR A 248 9.56 -23.12 -2.49
C TYR A 248 9.68 -24.65 -2.47
N LYS A 249 8.90 -25.30 -3.35
CA LYS A 249 8.87 -26.74 -3.54
C LYS A 249 9.77 -27.13 -4.70
#